data_AF-A0ABD0XBJ7-F1
#
_entry.id   AF-A0ABD0XBJ7-F1
#
_cell.length_a   1.000
_cell.length_b   1.000
_cell.length_c   1.000
_cell.angle_alpha   90.00
_cell.angle_beta   90.00
_cell.angle_gamma   90.00
#
_symmetry.space_group_name_H-M   'P 1'
#
loop_
_entity.id
_entity.type
_entity.pdbx_description
1 polymer ?
#
loop_
_entity_poly.entity_id
_entity_poly.type
_entity_poly.pdbx_seq_one_letter_code
_entity_poly.pdbx_strand_id
1 'polypeptide(L)' 'MTEGYSGSDLNSLAKDASLGPIRELRPEQIRNMSANEVRDILFCDFMESLKKIKRSVGPQTLDLYVRWNKDYGDTTAF' A
#
# COMPACT_ATOMS: atom_id res chain seq x y z
N MET A 1 -0.90 -1.25 -11.74
CA MET A 1 0.18 -1.50 -10.77
C MET A 1 -0.32 -2.17 -9.50
N THR A 2 -1.47 -1.75 -8.96
CA THR A 2 -2.02 -2.20 -7.68
C THR A 2 -3.22 -3.14 -7.82
N GLU A 3 -3.38 -3.78 -8.98
CA GLU A 3 -4.43 -4.78 -9.16
C GLU A 3 -4.25 -5.93 -8.16
N GLY A 4 -5.36 -6.33 -7.53
CA GLY A 4 -5.39 -7.36 -6.49
C GLY A 4 -4.99 -6.87 -5.09
N TYR A 5 -4.69 -5.58 -4.89
CA TYR A 5 -4.47 -5.02 -3.56
C TYR A 5 -5.80 -4.85 -2.84
N SER A 6 -5.83 -5.22 -1.56
CA SER A 6 -6.91 -4.82 -0.65
C SER A 6 -6.73 -3.37 -0.19
N GLY A 7 -7.76 -2.81 0.46
CA GLY A 7 -7.65 -1.49 1.10
C GLY A 7 -6.53 -1.42 2.15
N SER A 8 -6.27 -2.51 2.87
CA SER A 8 -5.17 -2.58 3.84
C SER A 8 -3.79 -2.55 3.15
N ASP A 9 -3.67 -3.22 2.00
CA ASP A 9 -2.44 -3.20 1.21
C ASP A 9 -2.17 -1.79 0.67
N LEU A 10 -3.20 -1.09 0.17
CA LEU A 10 -3.09 0.28 -0.30
C LEU A 10 -2.75 1.27 0.82
N ASN A 11 -3.35 1.10 2.01
CA ASN A 11 -3.01 1.91 3.19
C ASN A 11 -1.54 1.70 3.60
N SER A 12 -1.09 0.44 3.62
CA SER A 12 0.30 0.11 3.93
C SER A 12 1.26 0.67 2.88
N LEU A 13 0.89 0.61 1.60
CA LEU A 13 1.64 1.19 0.50
C LEU A 13 1.78 2.71 0.65
N ALA A 14 0.68 3.42 0.94
CA ALA A 14 0.69 4.87 1.11
C ALA A 14 1.51 5.31 2.34
N LYS A 15 1.39 4.56 3.46
CA LYS A 15 2.22 4.79 4.65
C LYS A 15 3.69 4.61 4.35
N ASP A 16 4.06 3.53 3.65
CA ASP A 16 5.46 3.30 3.28
C ASP A 16 5.98 4.41 2.36
N ALA A 17 5.19 4.83 1.36
CA ALA A 17 5.57 5.90 0.43
C ALA A 17 5.73 7.25 1.13
N SER A 18 4.89 7.55 2.14
CA SER A 18 5.00 8.80 2.92
C SER A 18 6.31 8.94 3.70
N LEU A 19 7.00 7.83 3.96
CA LEU A 19 8.31 7.83 4.60
C LEU A 19 9.46 7.90 3.59
N GLY A 20 9.17 7.89 2.28
CA GLY A 20 10.15 8.09 1.20
C GLY A 20 11.01 9.35 1.42
N PRO A 21 10.42 10.54 1.53
CA PRO A 21 11.15 11.78 1.81
C PRO A 21 12.06 11.70 3.03
N ILE A 22 11.59 11.08 4.12
CA ILE A 22 12.33 10.98 5.39
C ILE A 22 13.55 10.07 5.26
N ARG A 23 13.48 9.00 4.47
CA ARG A 23 14.58 8.03 4.29
C ARG A 23 15.77 8.60 3.53
N GLU A 24 15.59 9.69 2.79
CA GLU A 24 16.65 10.38 2.06
C GLU A 24 17.47 11.32 2.95
N LEU A 25 16.95 11.66 4.14
CA LEU A 25 17.60 12.56 5.07
C LEU A 25 18.61 11.82 5.94
N ARG A 26 19.77 12.45 6.18
CA ARG A 26 20.72 11.97 7.19
C ARG A 26 20.17 12.17 8.60
N PRO A 27 20.59 11.37 9.60
CA PRO A 27 20.12 11.51 10.99
C PRO A 27 20.23 12.94 11.55
N GLU A 28 21.28 13.67 11.18
CA GLU A 28 21.49 15.06 11.61
C GLU A 28 20.48 16.02 10.96
N GLN A 29 20.04 15.74 9.73
CA GLN A 29 19.01 16.53 9.05
C GLN A 29 17.64 16.27 9.67
N ILE A 30 17.31 15.00 9.96
CA ILE A 30 16.03 14.64 10.60
C ILE A 30 15.83 15.37 11.94
N ARG A 31 16.91 15.59 12.70
CA ARG A 31 16.83 16.28 14.01
C ARG A 31 16.67 17.79 13.92
N ASN A 32 17.18 18.41 12.86
CA ASN A 32 17.37 19.87 12.80
C ASN A 32 16.52 20.55 11.71
N MET A 33 15.99 19.79 10.76
CA MET A 33 15.16 20.28 9.66
C MET A 33 13.72 20.52 10.13
N SER A 34 13.11 21.60 9.66
CA SER A 34 11.70 21.86 9.90
C SER A 34 10.82 20.98 9.00
N ALA A 35 9.64 20.59 9.48
CA ALA A 35 8.74 19.69 8.75
C ALA A 35 8.32 20.23 7.36
N ASN A 36 8.28 21.55 7.19
CA ASN A 36 7.96 22.20 5.91
C ASN A 36 9.12 22.21 4.90
N GLU A 37 10.34 21.85 5.33
CA GLU A 37 11.51 21.72 4.44
C GLU A 37 11.66 20.30 3.90
N VAL A 38 10.90 19.34 4.43
CA VAL A 38 10.82 17.98 3.90
C VAL A 38 10.09 18.05 2.56
N ARG A 39 10.67 17.47 1.51
CA ARG A 39 10.03 17.42 0.19
C ARG A 39 8.67 16.71 0.24
N ASP A 40 7.79 17.09 -0.67
CA ASP A 40 6.54 16.37 -0.89
C ASP A 40 6.77 14.93 -1.34
N ILE A 41 5.74 14.10 -1.16
CA ILE A 41 5.69 12.73 -1.67
C ILE A 41 5.54 12.77 -3.19
N LEU A 42 6.36 11.98 -3.88
CA LEU A 42 6.39 11.89 -5.33
C LEU A 42 5.96 10.49 -5.79
N PHE A 43 5.65 10.36 -7.08
CA PHE A 43 5.29 9.07 -7.66
C PHE A 43 6.40 8.01 -7.53
N CYS A 44 7.67 8.43 -7.55
CA CYS A 44 8.81 7.53 -7.34
C CYS A 44 8.80 6.88 -5.95
N ASP A 45 8.29 7.54 -4.91
CA ASP A 45 8.16 6.95 -3.58
C ASP A 45 7.23 5.74 -3.60
N PHE A 46 6.10 5.86 -4.32
CA PHE A 46 5.18 4.74 -4.53
C PHE A 46 5.82 3.62 -5.35
N MET A 47 6.62 3.95 -6.37
CA MET A 47 7.35 2.95 -7.17
C MET A 47 8.32 2.14 -6.31
N GLU A 48 9.05 2.79 -5.41
CA GLU A 48 9.95 2.11 -4.46
C GLU A 48 9.18 1.30 -3.42
N SER A 49 8.09 1.85 -2.87
CA SER A 49 7.24 1.14 -1.92
C SER A 49 6.57 -0.09 -2.51
N LEU A 50 6.16 -0.06 -3.78
CA LEU A 50 5.60 -1.20 -4.51
C LEU A 50 6.58 -2.37 -4.66
N LYS A 51 7.90 -2.15 -4.50
CA LYS A 51 8.88 -3.25 -4.46
C LYS A 51 8.75 -4.07 -3.18
N LYS A 52 8.37 -3.43 -2.07
CA LYS A 52 8.32 -4.01 -0.72
C LYS A 52 6.92 -4.46 -0.32
N ILE A 53 5.94 -3.59 -0.53
CA ILE A 53 4.53 -3.87 -0.22
C ILE A 53 3.94 -4.64 -1.40
N LYS A 54 3.31 -5.78 -1.11
CA LYS A 54 2.65 -6.65 -2.09
C LYS A 54 1.19 -6.87 -1.70
N ARG A 55 0.38 -7.31 -2.65
CA ARG A 55 -0.98 -7.78 -2.34
C ARG A 55 -0.90 -8.86 -1.25
N SER A 56 -1.75 -8.77 -0.24
CA SER A 56 -1.77 -9.74 0.87
C SER A 56 -2.56 -11.00 0.51
N VAL A 57 -3.48 -10.91 -0.46
CA VAL A 57 -4.32 -12.03 -0.89
C VAL A 57 -3.91 -12.48 -2.28
N GLY A 58 -3.58 -13.76 -2.40
CA GLY A 58 -3.27 -14.40 -3.68
C GLY A 58 -4.53 -14.70 -4.51
N PRO A 59 -4.42 -14.80 -5.84
CA PRO A 59 -5.56 -15.06 -6.72
C PRO A 59 -6.25 -16.39 -6.41
N GLN A 60 -5.51 -17.44 -6.00
CA GLN A 60 -6.10 -18.74 -5.67
C GLN A 60 -7.02 -18.68 -4.45
N THR A 61 -6.62 -17.91 -3.43
CA THR A 61 -7.44 -17.70 -2.22
C THR A 61 -8.67 -16.88 -2.56
N LEU A 62 -8.53 -15.88 -3.44
CA LEU A 62 -9.67 -15.10 -3.92
C LEU A 62 -10.68 -15.99 -4.66
N ASP A 63 -10.21 -16.87 -5.55
CA ASP A 63 -11.06 -17.83 -6.26
C ASP A 63 -11.81 -18.76 -5.30
N LEU A 64 -11.16 -19.20 -4.21
CA LEU A 64 -11.80 -20.00 -3.18
C LEU A 64 -12.96 -19.24 -2.52
N TYR A 65 -12.75 -17.98 -2.16
CA TYR A 65 -13.81 -17.15 -1.56
C TYR A 65 -14.95 -16.87 -2.54
N VAL A 66 -14.66 -16.65 -3.82
CA VAL A 66 -15.68 -16.48 -4.86
C VAL A 66 -16.53 -17.74 -5.03
N ARG A 67 -15.90 -18.92 -5.08
CA ARG A 67 -16.63 -20.20 -5.16
C ARG A 67 -17.49 -20.44 -3.92
N TRP A 68 -16.93 -20.21 -2.74
CA TRP A 68 -17.66 -20.34 -1.49
C TRP A 68 -18.88 -19.41 -1.44
N ASN A 69 -18.70 -18.14 -1.84
CA ASN A 69 -19.80 -17.17 -1.90
C ASN A 69 -20.87 -17.56 -2.92
N LYS A 70 -20.51 -18.24 -4.01
CA LYS A 70 -21.48 -18.75 -4.98
C LYS A 70 -22.34 -19.88 -4.40
N ASP A 71 -21.73 -20.78 -3.63
CA ASP A 71 -22.41 -21.97 -3.13
C ASP A 71 -23.19 -21.71 -1.82
N TYR A 72 -22.73 -20.77 -0.99
CA TYR A 72 -23.22 -20.55 0.38
C TYR A 72 -23.44 -19.09 0.76
N GLY A 73 -23.05 -18.15 -0.11
CA GLY A 73 -23.14 -16.72 0.17
C GLY A 73 -24.53 -16.16 -0.07
N ASP A 74 -24.76 -14.97 0.47
CA ASP A 74 -26.00 -14.24 0.23
C ASP A 74 -25.98 -13.67 -1.19
N THR A 75 -26.90 -14.15 -2.02
CA THR A 75 -27.10 -13.71 -3.41
C THR A 75 -28.19 -12.65 -3.53
N THR A 76 -28.50 -11.92 -2.45
CA THR A 76 -29.21 -10.63 -2.53
C THR A 76 -28.35 -9.56 -3.21
N ALA A 77 -27.90 -9.85 -4.43
CA ALA A 77 -27.43 -8.86 -5.37
C ALA A 77 -28.67 -8.31 -6.10
N PHE A 78 -28.93 -7.02 -5.91
CA PHE A 78 -29.78 -6.21 -6.78
C PHE A 78 -29.18 -6.11 -8.19
#